data_AF-A0A382S5Y2-F1
#
_entry.id   AF-A0A382S5Y2-F1
#
_cell.length_a   1.000
_cell.length_b   1.000
_cell.length_c   1.000
_cell.angle_alpha   90.00
_cell.angle_beta   90.00
_cell.angle_gamma   90.00
#
_symmetry.space_group_name_H-M   'P 1'
#
loop_
_entity.id
_entity.type
_entity.pdbx_description
1 polymer ?
#
loop_
_entity_poly.entity_id
_entity_poly.type
_entity_poly.pdbx_seq_one_letter_code
_entity_poly.pdbx_strand_id
1 'polypeptide(L)' 'MNIKKYFSHLAGNNVKSALVKEQNKANPIKYLTRLTQIPQLSGAEIKDLEKVNEQFVFRTNEYYQSLIDWEDPDDP' A
#
# COMPACT_ATOMS: atom_id res chain seq x y z
N MET A 1 -6.88 31.75 -11.05
CA MET A 1 -5.55 31.36 -11.61
C MET A 1 -5.75 30.09 -12.44
N ASN A 2 -5.54 30.11 -13.76
CA ASN A 2 -5.93 29.03 -14.67
C ASN A 2 -4.67 28.26 -15.15
N ILE A 3 -4.52 27.01 -14.67
CA ILE A 3 -3.32 26.16 -14.83
C ILE A 3 -3.09 25.74 -16.30
N LYS A 4 -4.09 25.91 -17.18
CA LYS A 4 -4.01 25.54 -18.60
C LYS A 4 -2.96 26.33 -19.40
N LYS A 5 -2.44 27.44 -18.87
CA LYS A 5 -1.44 28.28 -19.57
C LYS A 5 -0.02 27.69 -19.57
N TYR A 6 0.30 26.76 -18.67
CA TYR A 6 1.67 26.28 -18.48
C TYR A 6 2.07 25.10 -19.38
N PHE A 7 1.12 24.44 -20.06
CA PHE A 7 1.39 23.25 -20.85
C PHE A 7 1.55 23.48 -22.36
N SER A 8 1.55 24.73 -22.82
CA SER A 8 1.57 25.05 -24.27
C SER A 8 2.94 25.07 -24.94
N HIS A 9 4.05 24.88 -24.20
CA HIS A 9 5.41 25.05 -24.75
C HIS A 9 6.30 23.80 -24.78
N LEU A 10 5.75 22.60 -24.54
CA LEU A 10 6.52 21.35 -24.61
C LEU A 10 6.02 20.44 -25.73
N ALA A 11 5.89 21.00 -26.93
CA ALA A 11 5.76 20.24 -28.17
C ALA A 11 7.15 20.12 -28.84
N GLY A 12 7.96 19.20 -28.32
CA GLY A 12 9.17 18.69 -28.96
C GLY A 12 8.95 17.22 -29.34
N ASN A 13 9.18 16.91 -30.61
CA ASN A 13 8.78 15.67 -31.27
C ASN A 13 9.56 14.41 -30.82
N ASN A 14 8.87 13.27 -30.95
CA ASN A 14 9.45 11.92 -31.14
C ASN A 14 9.97 11.13 -29.91
N VAL A 15 9.08 10.78 -28.98
CA VAL A 15 9.25 9.60 -28.07
C VAL A 15 7.93 8.95 -27.63
N LYS A 16 6.80 9.26 -28.29
CA LYS A 16 5.44 8.90 -27.82
C LYS A 16 4.89 7.57 -28.34
N SER A 17 5.71 6.57 -28.65
CA SER A 17 5.21 5.27 -29.15
C SER A 17 5.53 4.05 -28.28
N ALA A 18 6.23 4.19 -27.15
CA ALA A 18 6.64 3.02 -26.36
C ALA A 18 6.23 3.01 -24.88
N LEU A 19 5.54 4.03 -24.36
CA LEU A 19 5.16 4.05 -22.95
C LEU A 19 3.71 4.49 -22.76
N VAL A 20 3.01 3.74 -21.90
CA VAL A 20 1.71 4.02 -21.29
C VAL A 20 0.48 3.64 -22.13
N LYS A 21 0.31 2.32 -22.33
CA LYS A 21 -1.01 1.68 -22.23
C LYS A 21 -1.04 0.84 -20.96
N GLU A 22 -0.98 1.49 -19.80
CA GLU A 22 -1.35 0.81 -18.56
C GLU A 22 -2.79 1.21 -18.23
N GLN A 23 -3.67 0.23 -18.45
CA GLN A 23 -5.10 0.33 -18.24
C GLN A 23 -5.34 0.75 -16.79
N ASN A 24 -5.99 1.89 -16.61
CA ASN A 24 -6.35 2.47 -15.32
C ASN A 24 -7.46 1.63 -14.65
N LYS A 25 -7.14 0.41 -14.22
CA LYS A 25 -7.95 -0.32 -13.24
C LYS A 25 -7.45 0.12 -11.87
N ALA A 26 -8.27 0.86 -11.14
CA ALA A 26 -8.03 1.09 -9.73
C ALA A 26 -8.00 -0.28 -9.05
N ASN A 27 -6.82 -0.74 -8.62
CA ASN A 27 -6.72 -1.94 -7.80
C ASN A 27 -7.49 -1.66 -6.51
N PRO A 28 -8.50 -2.48 -6.16
CA PRO A 28 -9.25 -2.27 -4.94
C PRO A 28 -8.29 -2.39 -3.74
N ILE A 29 -8.32 -1.40 -2.86
CA ILE A 29 -7.50 -1.42 -1.65
C ILE A 29 -7.95 -2.61 -0.81
N LYS A 30 -7.05 -3.57 -0.60
CA LYS A 30 -7.29 -4.73 0.24
C LYS A 30 -6.97 -4.39 1.69
N TYR A 31 -7.94 -4.59 2.56
CA TYR A 31 -7.79 -4.39 4.00
C TYR A 31 -7.71 -5.74 4.73
N LEU A 32 -6.85 -5.79 5.74
CA LEU A 32 -6.76 -6.89 6.68
C LEU A 32 -7.31 -6.37 8.02
N THR A 33 -8.24 -7.12 8.60
CA THR A 33 -8.96 -6.74 9.83
C THR A 33 -8.83 -7.79 10.93
N ARG A 34 -8.10 -8.87 10.66
CA ARG A 34 -7.81 -9.93 11.61
C ARG A 34 -6.34 -10.26 11.58
N LEU A 35 -5.74 -10.48 12.74
CA LEU A 35 -4.33 -10.85 12.90
C LEU A 35 -4.01 -12.16 12.18
N THR A 36 -4.97 -13.09 12.15
CA THR A 36 -4.84 -14.39 11.44
C THR A 36 -4.67 -14.27 9.91
N GLN A 37 -4.90 -13.08 9.33
CA GLN A 37 -4.67 -12.85 7.90
C GLN A 37 -3.21 -12.51 7.59
N ILE A 38 -2.36 -12.29 8.60
CA ILE A 38 -0.93 -12.00 8.45
C ILE A 38 -0.16 -13.32 8.51
N PRO A 39 0.42 -13.80 7.39
CA PRO A 39 1.08 -15.10 7.35
C PRO A 39 2.40 -15.15 8.12
N GLN A 40 3.02 -14.01 8.40
CA GLN A 40 4.28 -13.91 9.13
C GLN A 40 4.13 -14.13 10.63
N LEU A 41 2.92 -13.99 11.18
CA LEU A 41 2.66 -14.17 12.60
C LEU A 41 2.42 -15.64 12.93
N SER A 42 3.11 -16.14 13.96
CA SER A 42 2.85 -17.44 14.54
C SER A 42 1.56 -17.44 15.37
N GLY A 43 1.01 -18.63 15.62
CA GLY A 43 -0.19 -18.78 16.46
C GLY A 43 0.01 -18.32 17.91
N ALA A 44 1.24 -18.29 18.41
CA ALA A 44 1.55 -17.77 19.75
C ALA A 44 1.50 -16.24 19.76
N GLU A 45 2.16 -15.60 18.79
CA GLU A 45 2.17 -14.14 18.65
C GLU A 45 0.75 -13.59 18.40
N ILE A 46 -0.04 -14.28 17.57
CA ILE A 46 -1.45 -13.93 17.37
C ILE A 46 -2.19 -13.94 18.71
N LYS A 47 -2.04 -14.98 19.54
CA LYS A 47 -2.72 -15.04 20.85
C LYS A 47 -2.31 -13.92 21.79
N ASP A 48 -1.06 -13.51 21.76
CA ASP A 48 -0.58 -12.41 22.60
C ASP A 48 -1.09 -11.05 22.10
N LEU A 49 -1.12 -10.84 20.78
CA LEU A 49 -1.64 -9.62 20.16
C LEU A 49 -3.17 -9.51 20.24
N GLU A 50 -3.91 -10.61 20.29
CA GLU A 50 -5.38 -10.59 20.44
C GLU A 50 -5.80 -9.87 21.75
N LYS A 51 -5.00 -9.97 22.81
CA LYS A 51 -5.25 -9.24 24.08
C LYS A 51 -5.30 -7.71 23.87
N VAL A 52 -4.47 -7.20 22.95
CA VAL A 52 -4.46 -5.78 22.57
C VAL A 52 -5.60 -5.49 21.61
N ASN A 53 -5.88 -6.39 20.67
CA ASN A 53 -6.97 -6.27 19.70
C ASN A 53 -8.37 -6.18 20.36
N GLU A 54 -8.54 -6.81 21.53
CA GLU A 54 -9.75 -6.69 22.36
C GLU A 54 -10.00 -5.25 22.84
N GLN A 55 -8.94 -4.48 23.05
CA GLN A 55 -9.01 -3.08 23.49
C GLN A 55 -8.95 -2.10 22.31
N PHE A 56 -8.23 -2.46 21.24
CA PHE A 56 -7.96 -1.62 20.09
C PHE A 56 -8.24 -2.35 18.78
N VAL A 57 -9.20 -1.85 17.99
CA VAL A 57 -9.57 -2.48 16.72
C VAL A 57 -8.38 -2.51 15.76
N PHE A 58 -7.93 -3.72 15.42
CA PHE A 58 -6.90 -3.92 14.41
C PHE A 58 -7.45 -3.70 12.99
N ARG A 59 -6.76 -2.87 12.21
CA ARG A 59 -7.00 -2.72 10.77
C ARG A 59 -5.75 -2.20 10.07
N THR A 60 -5.40 -2.83 8.97
CA THR A 60 -4.32 -2.38 8.08
C THR A 60 -4.70 -2.61 6.62
N ASN A 61 -3.91 -2.11 5.68
CA ASN A 61 -4.05 -2.41 4.25
C ASN A 61 -2.80 -3.15 3.74
N GLU A 62 -2.92 -3.71 2.55
CA GLU A 62 -1.83 -4.43 1.90
C GLU A 62 -0.61 -3.53 1.62
N TYR A 63 -0.81 -2.22 1.39
CA TYR A 63 0.28 -1.27 1.18
C TYR A 63 1.15 -1.10 2.43
N TYR A 64 0.58 -0.80 3.60
CA TYR A 64 1.34 -0.67 4.85
C TYR A 64 1.98 -1.99 5.27
N GLN A 65 1.30 -3.11 5.06
CA GLN A 65 1.88 -4.44 5.33
C GLN A 65 3.11 -4.74 4.46
N SER A 66 3.18 -4.19 3.25
CA SER A 66 4.34 -4.34 2.37
C SER A 66 5.54 -3.48 2.77
N LEU A 67 5.37 -2.52 3.68
CA LEU A 67 6.44 -1.65 4.16
C LEU A 67 7.20 -2.24 5.35
N ILE A 68 6.61 -3.21 6.05
CA ILE A 68 7.20 -3.85 7.24
C ILE A 68 8.36 -4.74 6.81
N ASP A 69 9.55 -4.50 7.36
CA ASP A 69 10.66 -5.45 7.28
C ASP A 69 10.55 -6.50 8.38
N TRP A 70 9.99 -7.67 8.05
CA TRP A 70 9.76 -8.75 9.01
C TRP A 70 11.05 -9.40 9.56
N GLU A 71 12.20 -9.13 8.93
CA GLU A 71 13.49 -9.63 9.39
C GLU A 71 14.24 -8.63 10.28
N ASP A 72 13.77 -7.37 10.36
CA ASP A 72 14.32 -6.34 11.24
C ASP A 72 13.49 -6.22 12.54
N PRO A 73 13.99 -6.73 13.69
CA PRO A 73 13.28 -6.59 14.96
C PRO A 73 13.18 -5.14 15.45
N ASP A 74 13.95 -4.21 14.88
CA ASP A 74 13.92 -2.78 15.17
C ASP A 74 13.16 -1.98 14.08
N ASP A 75 12.40 -2.64 13.18
CA ASP A 75 11.48 -1.98 12.23
C ASP A 75 10.53 -1.04 13.00
N PRO A 76 10.39 0.23 12.56
CA PRO A 76 9.79 1.31 13.37
C PRO A 76 8.26 1.23 13.56
#